data_AF-A0A535LBE6-F1
#
_entry.id   AF-A0A535LBE6-F1
#
_cell.length_a   1.000
_cell.length_b   1.000
_cell.length_c   1.000
_cell.angle_alpha   90.00
_cell.angle_beta   90.00
_cell.angle_gamma   90.00
#
_symmetry.space_group_name_H-M   'P 1'
#
loop_
_entity.id
_entity.type
_entity.pdbx_description
1 polymer ?
#
loop_
_entity_poly.entity_id
_entity_poly.type
_entity_poly.pdbx_seq_one_letter_code
_entity_poly.pdbx_strand_id
1 'polypeptide(L)' 'MAATHPVLTGDAVDRLKKAKIDEVIVTDSVPLSAEAKNASITVLSVAPLLAEAIIRVHENRSVSELFR' A
#
# COMPACT_ATOMS: atom_id res chain seq x y z
N MET A 1 -3.69 4.21 -11.46
CA MET A 1 -3.75 5.03 -10.24
C MET A 1 -2.87 4.38 -9.17
N ALA A 2 -2.13 5.15 -8.37
CA ALA A 2 -1.32 4.60 -7.27
C ALA A 2 -1.50 5.38 -5.97
N ALA A 3 -1.47 4.70 -4.83
CA ALA A 3 -1.55 5.32 -3.50
C ALA A 3 -0.87 4.45 -2.43
N THR A 4 -0.29 5.06 -1.39
CA THR A 4 0.33 4.27 -0.31
C THR A 4 -0.71 3.55 0.52
N HIS A 5 -1.75 4.25 0.98
CA HIS A 5 -2.69 3.74 1.99
C HIS A 5 -4.09 3.45 1.40
N PRO A 6 -4.50 2.18 1.26
CA PRO A 6 -5.81 1.83 0.73
C PRO A 6 -6.90 1.84 1.81
N VAL A 7 -7.22 3.03 2.33
CA VAL A 7 -8.23 3.19 3.40
C VAL A 7 -9.64 2.81 2.94
N LEU A 8 -10.00 3.15 1.69
CA LEU A 8 -11.20 2.70 0.96
C LEU A 8 -12.50 2.68 1.77
N THR A 9 -12.82 3.78 2.44
CA THR A 9 -14.02 3.91 3.30
C THR A 9 -15.30 4.19 2.51
N GLY A 10 -16.44 3.85 3.11
CA GLY A 10 -17.76 4.10 2.52
C GLY A 10 -17.94 3.35 1.21
N ASP A 11 -18.41 4.05 0.18
CA ASP A 11 -18.66 3.53 -1.17
C ASP A 11 -17.41 3.57 -2.08
N ALA A 12 -16.21 3.77 -1.53
CA ALA A 12 -14.98 3.89 -2.31
C ALA A 12 -14.69 2.66 -3.20
N VAL A 13 -14.94 1.45 -2.68
CA VAL A 13 -14.74 0.20 -3.44
C VAL A 13 -15.69 0.14 -4.64
N ASP A 14 -16.96 0.50 -4.45
CA ASP A 14 -17.95 0.56 -5.52
C ASP A 14 -17.61 1.61 -6.57
N ARG A 15 -17.13 2.78 -6.14
CA ARG A 15 -16.66 3.83 -7.05
C ARG A 15 -15.47 3.34 -7.88
N LEU A 16 -14.51 2.66 -7.26
CA LEU A 16 -13.36 2.08 -7.97
C LEU A 16 -13.78 1.05 -9.00
N LYS A 17 -14.71 0.15 -8.66
CA LYS A 17 -15.26 -0.84 -9.61
C LYS A 17 -15.96 -0.21 -10.81
N LYS A 18 -16.61 0.94 -10.62
CA LYS A 18 -17.32 1.69 -11.68
C LYS A 18 -16.42 2.66 -12.44
N ALA A 19 -15.24 2.96 -11.91
CA ALA A 19 -14.32 3.90 -12.51
C ALA A 19 -13.67 3.27 -13.75
N LYS A 20 -13.47 4.08 -14.80
CA LYS A 20 -12.70 3.69 -15.99
C LYS A 20 -11.21 3.83 -15.70
N ILE A 21 -10.69 3.01 -14.79
CA ILE A 21 -9.28 2.98 -14.40
C ILE A 21 -8.72 1.62 -14.82
N ASP A 22 -7.62 1.62 -15.57
CA ASP A 22 -7.01 0.38 -16.05
C ASP A 22 -6.40 -0.44 -14.91
N GLU A 23 -5.75 0.23 -13.95
CA GLU A 23 -5.14 -0.42 -12.79
C GLU A 23 -5.09 0.49 -11.55
N VAL A 24 -5.27 -0.11 -10.38
CA VAL A 24 -5.08 0.52 -9.07
C VAL A 24 -3.99 -0.24 -8.33
N ILE A 25 -2.91 0.46 -7.98
CA ILE A 25 -1.76 -0.11 -7.26
C ILE A 25 -1.69 0.54 -5.88
N VAL A 26 -1.66 -0.27 -4.82
CA VAL A 26 -1.57 0.20 -3.43
C VAL A 26 -0.53 -0.58 -2.64
N THR A 27 -0.19 -0.13 -1.43
CA THR A 27 0.62 -0.95 -0.51
C THR A 27 -0.24 -1.72 0.48
N ASP A 28 0.33 -2.76 1.09
CA ASP A 28 -0.25 -3.51 2.22
C ASP A 28 -0.16 -2.77 3.58
N SER A 29 0.11 -1.45 3.57
CA SER A 29 0.15 -0.62 4.80
C SER A 29 -1.18 -0.54 5.56
N VAL A 30 -2.29 -0.85 4.89
CA VAL A 30 -3.62 -1.04 5.51
C VAL A 30 -4.21 -2.34 4.97
N PRO A 31 -4.73 -3.24 5.82
CA PRO A 31 -5.32 -4.48 5.37
C PRO A 31 -6.60 -4.21 4.57
N LEU A 32 -6.70 -4.80 3.37
CA LEU A 32 -7.90 -4.71 2.55
C LEU A 32 -9.06 -5.50 3.16
N SER A 33 -10.26 -4.92 3.11
CA SER A 33 -11.51 -5.63 3.38
C SER A 33 -11.73 -6.75 2.35
N ALA A 34 -12.56 -7.74 2.69
CA ALA A 34 -12.92 -8.81 1.75
C ALA A 34 -13.52 -8.27 0.44
N GLU A 35 -14.31 -7.19 0.53
CA GLU A 35 -14.89 -6.53 -0.63
C GLU A 35 -13.86 -5.85 -1.52
N ALA A 36 -12.88 -5.17 -0.92
CA ALA A 36 -11.80 -4.50 -1.64
C ALA A 36 -10.84 -5.49 -2.31
N LYS A 37 -10.64 -6.68 -1.73
CA LYS A 37 -9.85 -7.76 -2.37
C LYS A 37 -10.49 -8.27 -3.67
N ASN A 38 -11.80 -8.11 -3.82
CA ASN A 38 -12.53 -8.45 -5.04
C ASN A 38 -12.59 -7.30 -6.05
N ALA A 39 -12.10 -6.11 -5.69
CA ALA A 39 -11.81 -5.06 -6.66
C ALA A 39 -10.44 -5.34 -7.28
N SER A 40 -10.29 -5.07 -8.59
CA SER A 40 -9.04 -5.30 -9.33
C SER A 40 -7.93 -4.35 -8.86
N ILE A 41 -7.36 -4.63 -7.69
CA ILE A 41 -6.35 -3.83 -6.99
C ILE A 41 -5.08 -4.67 -6.84
N THR A 42 -3.98 -4.16 -7.37
CA THR A 42 -2.65 -4.71 -7.17
C THR A 42 -2.09 -4.21 -5.83
N VAL A 43 -1.64 -5.13 -4.97
CA VAL A 43 -1.08 -4.80 -3.65
C VAL A 43 0.41 -5.10 -3.65
N LEU A 44 1.22 -4.08 -3.39
CA LEU A 44 2.67 -4.18 -3.22
C LEU A 44 3.02 -4.20 -1.72
N SER A 45 3.97 -5.04 -1.33
CA SER A 45 4.36 -5.10 0.08
C SER A 45 5.29 -3.96 0.46
N VAL A 46 4.97 -3.26 1.54
CA VAL A 46 5.87 -2.30 2.21
C VAL A 46 6.71 -2.99 3.30
N ALA A 47 6.46 -4.27 3.60
CA ALA A 47 7.14 -4.99 4.66
C ALA A 47 8.68 -5.00 4.53
N PRO A 48 9.30 -5.22 3.35
CA PRO A 48 10.76 -5.18 3.23
C PRO A 48 11.35 -3.80 3.56
N LEU A 49 10.66 -2.73 3.16
CA LEU A 49 11.06 -1.35 3.46
C LEU A 49 11.00 -1.07 4.96
N LEU A 50 9.90 -1.45 5.62
CA LEU A 50 9.74 -1.29 7.06
C LEU A 50 10.74 -2.13 7.86
N ALA A 51 11.03 -3.36 7.41
CA ALA A 51 12.01 -4.24 8.05
C ALA A 51 13.42 -3.64 8.00
N GLU A 52 13.87 -3.14 6.85
CA GLU A 52 15.19 -2.50 6.73
C GLU A 52 15.26 -1.20 7.56
N ALA A 53 14.18 -0.43 7.63
CA ALA A 53 14.13 0.74 8.51
C ALA A 53 14.31 0.36 9.98
N ILE A 54 13.63 -0.68 10.46
CA ILE A 54 13.76 -1.19 11.84
C ILE A 54 15.20 -1.64 12.12
N ILE A 55 15.81 -2.41 11.21
CA ILE A 55 17.20 -2.88 11.34
C ILE A 55 18.16 -1.69 11.44
N ARG A 56 18.02 -0.69 10.56
CA ARG A 56 18.90 0.49 10.57
C ARG A 56 18.78 1.30 11.85
N VAL A 57 17.56 1.49 12.36
CA VAL A 57 17.34 2.16 13.66
C VAL A 57 18.01 1.36 14.79
N HIS A 58 17.84 0.04 14.78
CA HIS A 58 18.45 -0.84 15.79
C HIS A 58 19.98 -0.80 15.76
N GLU A 59 20.58 -0.75 14.58
CA GLU A 59 22.03 -0.79 14.36
C GLU A 59 22.69 0.61 14.32
N ASN A 60 21.96 1.69 14.62
CA ASN A 60 22.43 3.09 14.47
C ASN A 60 22.99 3.42 13.07
N ARG A 61 22.43 2.79 12.03
CA ARG A 61 22.73 3.07 10.63
C ARG A 61 21.81 4.17 10.10
N SER A 62 22.27 4.90 9.08
CA SER A 62 21.47 5.98 8.46
C SER A 62 20.21 5.43 7.80
N VAL A 63 19.02 5.90 8.21
CA VAL A 63 17.74 5.56 7.57
C VAL A 63 17.56 6.29 6.23
N SER A 64 18.17 7.47 6.08
CA SER A 64 18.04 8.29 4.86
C SER A 64 18.57 7.60 3.59
N GLU A 65 19.45 6.61 3.74
CA GLU A 65 19.95 5.81 2.62
C GLU A 65 18.89 4.87 2.02
N LEU A 66 17.81 4.58 2.74
CA LEU A 66 16.73 3.71 2.29
C LEU A 66 15.85 4.35 1.19
N PHE A 67 15.89 5.67 1.07
CA PHE A 67 15.02 6.47 0.20
C PHE A 67 15.80 7.26 -0.88
N ARG A 68 17.00 6.79 -1.24
CA ARG A 68 17.81 7.37 -2.32
C ARG A 68 17.38 6.92 -3.70
#